data_AF-A0A946AGX7-F1
#
_entry.id   AF-A0A946AGX7-F1
#
_cell.length_a   1.000
_cell.length_b   1.000
_cell.length_c   1.000
_cell.angle_alpha   90.00
_cell.angle_beta   90.00
_cell.angle_gamma   90.00
#
_symmetry.space_group_name_H-M   'P 1'
#
loop_
_entity.id
_entity.type
_entity.pdbx_description
1 polymer ?
#
loop_
_entity_poly.entity_id
_entity_poly.type
_entity_poly.pdbx_seq_one_letter_code
_entity_poly.pdbx_strand_id
1 'polypeptide(L)' 'LKKRGFKFVGSTIIYAHMQATGMVNDHQVSCFRHKECKAMSKRKK' A
#
# COMPACT_ATOMS: atom_id res chain seq x y z
N LEU A 1 3.01 -6.96 14.31
CA LEU A 1 4.37 -6.42 14.10
C LEU A 1 5.04 -6.07 15.43
N LYS A 2 4.46 -5.18 16.25
CA LYS A 2 4.98 -4.88 17.59
C LYS A 2 5.11 -6.12 18.50
N LYS A 3 4.06 -6.97 18.55
CA LYS A 3 4.11 -8.27 19.28
C LYS A 3 5.08 -9.30 18.69
N ARG A 4 5.52 -9.12 17.44
CA ARG A 4 6.50 -10.00 16.76
C ARG A 4 7.93 -9.43 16.85
N GLY A 5 8.18 -8.44 17.72
CA GLY A 5 9.50 -7.86 17.96
C GLY A 5 9.92 -6.72 17.02
N PHE A 6 9.08 -6.34 16.05
CA PHE A 6 9.41 -5.24 15.14
C PHE A 6 9.34 -3.89 15.88
N LYS A 7 10.40 -3.09 15.74
CA LYS A 7 10.49 -1.72 16.24
C LYS A 7 10.10 -0.73 15.13
N PHE A 8 9.68 0.49 15.49
CA PHE A 8 9.27 1.54 14.54
C PHE A 8 8.13 1.13 13.58
N VAL A 9 7.15 0.39 14.08
CA VAL A 9 5.97 -0.05 13.31
C VAL A 9 4.70 0.68 13.76
N GLY A 10 4.80 2.00 13.85
CA GLY A 10 3.65 2.88 14.11
C GLY A 10 2.62 2.82 12.97
N SER A 11 1.37 3.21 13.23
CA SER A 11 0.28 3.16 12.25
C SER A 11 0.61 3.88 10.94
N THR A 12 1.20 5.08 11.00
CA THR A 12 1.63 5.85 9.84
C THR A 12 2.68 5.11 9.00
N ILE A 13 3.66 4.47 9.65
CA ILE A 13 4.72 3.72 8.96
C ILE A 13 4.13 2.49 8.26
N ILE A 14 3.20 1.80 8.94
CA ILE A 14 2.52 0.65 8.35
C ILE A 14 1.63 1.06 7.18
N TYR A 15 0.93 2.20 7.27
CA TYR A 15 0.13 2.70 6.16
C TYR A 15 1.00 3.05 4.95
N ALA A 16 2.09 3.79 5.15
CA ALA A 16 3.05 4.10 4.08
C ALA A 16 3.65 2.83 3.46
N HIS A 17 3.96 1.82 4.28
CA HIS A 17 4.43 0.53 3.79
C HIS A 17 3.38 -0.19 2.93
N MET A 18 2.11 -0.16 3.33
CA MET A 18 1.02 -0.75 2.54
C MET A 18 0.82 -0.03 1.19
N GLN A 19 1.00 1.29 1.14
CA GLN A 19 0.99 2.04 -0.12
C GLN A 19 2.18 1.65 -1.01
N ALA A 20 3.40 1.62 -0.46
CA ALA A 20 4.62 1.31 -1.22
C ALA A 20 4.66 -0.12 -1.78
N THR A 21 4.13 -1.09 -1.03
CA THR A 21 4.06 -2.50 -1.43
C THR A 21 2.85 -2.82 -2.31
N GLY A 22 1.98 -1.84 -2.60
CA GLY A 22 0.80 -2.02 -3.44
C GLY A 22 -0.34 -2.78 -2.76
N MET A 23 -0.32 -2.92 -1.43
CA MET A 23 -1.46 -3.43 -0.66
C MET A 23 -2.62 -2.44 -0.66
N VAL A 24 -2.32 -1.13 -0.73
CA VAL A 24 -3.29 -0.04 -0.87
C VAL A 24 -2.93 0.80 -2.10
N ASN A 25 -3.88 1.04 -2.99
CA ASN A 25 -3.71 1.95 -4.11
C ASN A 25 -4.35 3.31 -3.78
N ASP A 26 -3.54 4.23 -3.26
CA ASP A 26 -3.96 5.59 -2.89
C ASP A 26 -3.46 6.64 -3.88
N HIS A 27 -3.18 6.22 -5.12
CA HIS A 27 -2.85 7.18 -6.18
C HIS A 27 -4.04 8.09 -6.46
N GLN A 28 -3.76 9.38 -6.62
CA GLN A 28 -4.76 10.36 -7.07
C GLN A 28 -5.42 9.90 -8.38
N VAL A 29 -6.71 10.17 -8.55
CA VAL A 29 -7.47 9.71 -9.74
C VAL A 29 -6.93 10.31 -11.04
N SER A 30 -6.33 11.50 -10.95
CA SER A 30 -5.64 12.18 -12.05
C SER A 30 -4.23 11.64 -12.34
N CYS A 31 -3.69 10.74 -11.52
CA CYS A 31 -2.39 10.14 -11.75
C CYS A 31 -2.44 9.26 -13.01
N PHE A 32 -1.49 9.45 -13.92
CA PHE A 32 -1.36 8.68 -15.16
C PHE A 32 -1.32 7.16 -14.93
N ARG A 33 -0.84 6.71 -13.75
CA ARG A 33 -0.74 5.29 -13.37
C ARG A 33 -1.90 4.78 -12.52
N HIS A 34 -2.87 5.62 -12.16
CA HIS A 34 -3.97 5.21 -11.27
C HIS A 34 -4.75 4.01 -11.85
N LYS A 35 -5.03 4.02 -13.16
CA LYS A 35 -5.71 2.91 -13.85
C LYS A 35 -4.87 1.63 -13.86
N GLU A 36 -3.57 1.75 -14.13
CA GLU A 36 -2.63 0.62 -14.15
C GLU A 36 -2.49 -0.01 -12.76
N CYS A 37 -2.23 0.80 -11.72
CA CYS A 37 -2.14 0.34 -10.33
C CYS A 37 -3.45 -0.30 -9.86
N LYS A 38 -4.60 0.25 -10.27
CA LYS A 38 -5.93 -0.32 -9.97
C LYS A 38 -6.15 -1.66 -10.66
N ALA A 39 -5.63 -1.84 -11.88
CA ALA A 39 -5.70 -3.11 -12.61
C ALA A 39 -4.78 -4.17 -11.97
N MET A 40 -3.57 -3.79 -11.53
CA MET A 40 -2.64 -4.70 -10.85
C MET A 40 -3.21 -5.23 -9.53
N SER A 41 -3.87 -4.38 -8.75
CA SER A 41 -4.50 -4.78 -7.47
C SER A 41 -5.60 -5.84 -7.64
N LYS A 42 -6.30 -5.86 -8.78
CA LYS A 42 -7.38 -6.83 -9.07
C LYS A 42 -6.90 -8.22 -9.51
N ARG A 43 -5.59 -8.41 -9.71
CA ARG A 43 -4.99 -9.66 -10.22
C ARG A 43 -4.67 -10.71 -9.15
N LYS A 44 -5.35 -10.65 -8.00
CA LYS A 44 -5.40 -11.72 -6.99
C LYS A 44 -6.73 -12.46 -7.12
N LYS A 45 -6.86 -13.31 -8.11
CA LYS A 45 -7.90 -14.35 -8.16
C LYS A 45 -7.25 -15.66 -8.56
#